data_AF-A0A9W8I2M2-F1
#
_entry.id   AF-A0A9W8I2M2-F1
#
_cell.length_a   1.000
_cell.length_b   1.000
_cell.length_c   1.000
_cell.angle_alpha   90.00
_cell.angle_beta   90.00
_cell.angle_gamma   90.00
#
_symmetry.space_group_name_H-M   'P 1'
#
loop_
_entity.id
_entity.type
_entity.pdbx_description
1 polymer ?
#
loop_
_entity_poly.entity_id
_entity_poly.type
_entity_poly.pdbx_seq_one_letter_code
_entity_poly.pdbx_strand_id
1 'polypeptide(L)'
;MLSQVNSEQKESDLLLQVKHVIEIIDSAAGKESEASELGFLHAALVRDLSEQISAISKTVAANMHKYCRPSLATRCWMPAIMMVAGARWLTSYVIGHQEDIKLWISDGLLTMRNYILHYILAPLRSGYETIRYGKHTYSVMSDASLASDVHSLEEMVVGFAKRFGTVDPDSVRSRVAHGDLSDVMQVYANEMQQPFRNVLFGDLVQAMLIQVQKVKVDVGQTMAALDKLLRSNELNFLLLSTVPATFSIYAAIKWLSARVSWWTSGNNRHTVASIRVIVRDIDRLLNTECKENEEHKTHLSSVSQGNLICLTNYLRYHTRGLPNLASPGRLSIGSGWIHTLPYTRNMFIQDIRDIEAAEFSVAQKQQVVQRMYRTFKFL
;
A
#
# COMPACT_ATOMS: atom_id res chain seq x y z
N MET A 1 -4.28 56.69 19.18
CA MET A 1 -3.96 57.44 20.41
C MET A 1 -5.15 57.56 21.36
N LEU A 2 -6.33 58.07 20.96
CA LEU A 2 -7.50 58.15 21.86
C LEU A 2 -8.03 56.79 22.38
N SER A 3 -7.84 55.69 21.62
CA SER A 3 -8.23 54.35 22.06
C SER A 3 -7.24 53.69 23.05
N GLN A 4 -5.97 54.13 23.07
CA GLN A 4 -4.96 53.61 24.01
C GLN A 4 -5.05 54.31 25.36
N VAL A 5 -5.30 55.62 25.36
CA VAL A 5 -5.51 56.40 26.59
C VAL A 5 -6.73 55.88 27.35
N ASN A 6 -7.80 55.48 26.64
CA ASN A 6 -9.02 54.97 27.28
C ASN A 6 -8.89 53.52 27.80
N SER A 7 -7.93 52.73 27.28
CA SER A 7 -7.64 51.40 27.84
C SER A 7 -6.74 51.51 29.07
N GLU A 8 -5.73 52.37 29.06
CA GLU A 8 -4.85 52.61 30.21
C GLU A 8 -5.60 53.24 31.40
N GLN A 9 -6.55 54.14 31.13
CA GLN A 9 -7.42 54.72 32.17
C GLN A 9 -8.35 53.67 32.81
N LYS A 10 -8.80 52.70 32.01
CA LYS A 10 -9.69 51.62 32.50
C LYS A 10 -8.92 50.55 33.25
N GLU A 11 -7.66 50.32 32.86
CA GLU A 11 -6.75 49.39 33.53
C GLU A 11 -6.28 49.96 34.87
N SER A 12 -6.02 51.27 34.96
CA SER A 12 -5.69 51.93 36.24
C SER A 12 -6.86 51.94 37.23
N ASP A 13 -8.10 52.15 36.75
CA ASP A 13 -9.31 52.05 37.58
C ASP A 13 -9.54 50.63 38.11
N LEU A 14 -9.32 49.61 37.28
CA LEU A 14 -9.43 48.20 37.69
C LEU A 14 -8.35 47.82 38.70
N LEU A 15 -7.11 48.30 38.52
CA LEU A 15 -6.03 48.08 39.48
C LEU A 15 -6.29 48.77 40.83
N LEU A 16 -6.98 49.92 40.82
CA LEU A 16 -7.36 50.65 42.03
C LEU A 16 -8.49 49.92 42.78
N GLN A 17 -9.46 49.36 42.06
CA GLN A 17 -10.50 48.50 42.65
C GLN A 17 -9.92 47.21 43.22
N VAL A 18 -8.98 46.57 42.52
CA VAL A 18 -8.31 45.35 43.01
C VAL A 18 -7.47 45.64 44.25
N LYS A 19 -6.74 46.77 44.29
CA LYS A 19 -6.00 47.19 45.51
C LYS A 19 -6.92 47.41 46.70
N HIS A 20 -8.06 48.08 46.50
CA HIS A 20 -9.05 48.30 47.54
C HIS A 20 -9.66 46.99 48.06
N VAL A 21 -9.84 45.99 47.20
CA VAL A 21 -10.29 44.65 47.60
C VAL A 21 -9.20 43.91 48.38
N ILE A 22 -7.93 44.01 47.96
CA ILE A 22 -6.80 43.42 48.69
C ILE A 22 -6.62 44.06 50.07
N GLU A 23 -6.79 45.38 50.18
CA GLU A 23 -6.73 46.10 51.46
C GLU A 23 -7.87 45.70 52.42
N ILE A 24 -9.07 45.46 51.88
CA ILE A 24 -10.19 44.92 52.66
C ILE A 24 -9.88 43.49 53.13
N ILE A 25 -9.30 42.66 52.25
CA ILE A 25 -8.92 41.28 52.58
C ILE A 25 -7.83 41.24 53.66
N ASP A 26 -6.80 42.10 53.57
CA ASP A 26 -5.74 42.21 54.58
C ASP A 26 -6.27 42.76 55.91
N SER A 27 -7.24 43.69 55.87
CA SER A 27 -7.91 44.19 57.08
C SER A 27 -8.80 43.13 57.76
N ALA A 28 -9.33 42.18 56.97
CA ALA A 28 -10.17 41.08 57.46
C ALA A 28 -9.34 39.89 57.96
N ALA A 29 -8.15 39.67 57.42
CA ALA A 29 -7.25 38.60 57.85
C ALA A 29 -6.69 38.78 59.28
N GLY A 30 -6.77 39.99 59.85
CA GLY A 30 -6.27 40.32 61.18
C GLY A 30 -7.21 40.03 62.36
N LYS A 31 -8.43 39.51 62.13
CA LYS A 31 -9.39 39.21 63.20
C LYS A 31 -9.90 37.77 63.10
N GLU A 32 -9.27 36.87 63.84
CA GLU A 32 -9.66 35.46 64.07
C GLU A 32 -10.95 35.28 64.90
N SER A 33 -11.94 36.14 64.72
CA SER A 33 -13.26 35.98 65.34
C SER A 33 -14.31 36.23 64.28
N GLU A 34 -14.76 35.18 63.60
CA GLU A 34 -16.14 34.95 63.15
C GLU A 34 -16.23 33.97 61.95
N ALA A 35 -16.64 32.73 62.24
CA ALA A 35 -17.07 31.79 61.21
C ALA A 35 -18.38 32.24 60.51
N SER A 36 -19.13 33.19 61.09
CA SER A 36 -20.33 33.80 60.49
C SER A 36 -20.02 34.94 59.52
N GLU A 37 -19.12 35.88 59.85
CA GLU A 37 -18.64 36.91 58.91
C GLU A 37 -17.95 36.29 57.69
N LEU A 38 -17.15 35.22 57.88
CA LEU A 38 -16.56 34.51 56.75
C LEU A 38 -17.64 33.95 55.81
N GLY A 39 -18.71 33.35 56.35
CA GLY A 39 -19.84 32.85 55.55
C GLY A 39 -20.62 33.95 54.84
N PHE A 40 -20.80 35.10 55.50
CA PHE A 40 -21.46 36.28 54.92
C PHE A 40 -20.62 36.90 53.79
N LEU A 41 -19.30 37.01 53.97
CA LEU A 41 -18.37 37.48 52.95
C LEU A 41 -18.31 36.51 51.75
N HIS A 42 -18.31 35.20 51.98
CA HIS A 42 -18.40 34.21 50.91
C HIS A 42 -19.74 34.32 50.15
N ALA A 43 -20.86 34.50 50.84
CA ALA A 43 -22.17 34.68 50.20
C ALA A 43 -22.25 35.98 49.39
N ALA A 44 -21.68 37.07 49.90
CA ALA A 44 -21.61 38.35 49.21
C ALA A 44 -20.73 38.27 47.95
N LEU A 45 -19.58 37.59 48.05
CA LEU A 45 -18.65 37.39 46.93
C LEU A 45 -19.27 36.47 45.86
N VAL A 46 -19.95 35.39 46.26
CA VAL A 46 -20.68 34.52 45.34
C VAL A 46 -21.79 35.29 44.61
N ARG A 47 -22.50 36.16 45.31
CA ARG A 47 -23.54 37.01 44.69
C ARG A 47 -22.94 37.98 43.69
N ASP A 48 -21.86 38.67 44.05
CA ASP A 48 -21.17 39.60 43.16
C ASP A 48 -20.60 38.91 41.92
N LEU A 49 -19.93 37.76 42.09
CA LEU A 49 -19.48 36.94 40.96
C LEU A 49 -20.64 36.47 40.10
N SER A 50 -21.78 36.10 40.68
CA SER A 50 -22.97 35.68 39.91
C SER A 50 -23.53 36.84 39.08
N GLU A 51 -23.53 38.05 39.62
CA GLU A 51 -23.96 39.25 38.91
C GLU A 51 -23.01 39.58 37.76
N GLN A 52 -21.70 39.55 38.00
CA GLN A 52 -20.67 39.79 36.98
C GLN A 52 -20.72 38.74 35.86
N ILE A 53 -20.85 37.45 36.20
CA ILE A 53 -21.00 36.38 35.21
C ILE A 53 -22.27 36.59 34.38
N SER A 54 -23.38 36.99 35.01
CA SER A 54 -24.62 37.28 34.28
C SER A 54 -24.47 38.48 33.33
N ALA A 55 -23.76 39.54 33.74
CA ALA A 55 -23.49 40.71 32.92
C ALA A 55 -22.59 40.37 31.73
N ILE A 56 -21.54 39.57 31.95
CA ILE A 56 -20.67 39.06 30.90
C ILE A 56 -21.48 38.15 29.95
N SER A 57 -22.35 37.28 30.46
CA SER A 57 -23.16 36.40 29.61
C SER A 57 -24.07 37.19 28.66
N LYS A 58 -24.65 38.30 29.12
CA LYS A 58 -25.52 39.18 28.31
C LYS A 58 -24.72 39.91 27.23
N THR A 59 -23.55 40.43 27.58
CA THR A 59 -22.67 41.12 26.60
C THR A 59 -22.11 40.14 25.56
N VAL A 60 -21.74 38.92 25.97
CA VAL A 60 -21.33 37.85 25.07
C VAL A 60 -22.49 37.46 24.16
N ALA A 61 -23.70 37.26 24.67
CA ALA A 61 -24.87 36.90 23.85
C ALA A 61 -25.21 37.98 22.81
N ALA A 62 -25.16 39.26 23.19
CA ALA A 62 -25.38 40.38 22.27
C ALA A 62 -24.32 40.43 21.15
N ASN A 63 -23.05 40.21 21.50
CA ASN A 63 -21.95 40.18 20.53
C ASN A 63 -21.92 38.90 19.70
N MET A 64 -22.46 37.79 20.23
CA MET A 64 -22.50 36.50 19.55
C MET A 64 -23.31 36.58 18.26
N HIS A 65 -24.40 37.36 18.22
CA HIS A 65 -25.16 37.56 16.97
C HIS A 65 -24.35 38.28 15.89
N LYS A 66 -23.45 39.19 16.28
CA LYS A 66 -22.61 39.99 15.35
C LYS A 66 -21.42 39.20 14.80
N TYR A 67 -20.86 38.28 15.59
CA TYR A 67 -19.70 37.46 15.21
C TYR A 67 -20.05 35.99 14.92
N CYS A 68 -21.34 35.63 14.96
CA CYS A 68 -21.79 34.28 14.65
C CYS A 68 -21.50 33.95 13.20
N ARG A 69 -21.20 32.66 12.96
CA ARG A 69 -21.04 32.17 11.59
C ARG A 69 -22.39 32.25 10.88
N PRO A 70 -22.45 32.78 9.65
CA PRO A 70 -23.70 32.83 8.88
C PRO A 70 -24.27 31.42 8.74
N SER A 71 -25.61 31.33 8.72
CA SER A 71 -26.32 30.05 8.74
C SER A 71 -25.86 29.12 7.60
N LEU A 72 -25.97 27.80 7.81
CA LEU A 72 -25.60 26.80 6.81
C LEU A 72 -26.34 27.01 5.48
N ALA A 73 -27.58 27.51 5.51
CA ALA A 73 -28.34 27.86 4.31
C ALA A 73 -27.67 28.98 3.50
N THR A 74 -27.18 30.02 4.17
CA THR A 74 -26.48 31.16 3.53
C THR A 74 -25.09 30.78 3.00
N ARG A 75 -24.44 29.77 3.60
CA ARG A 75 -23.11 29.32 3.15
C ARG A 75 -23.16 28.23 2.08
N CYS A 76 -24.18 27.38 2.11
CA CYS A 76 -24.26 26.19 1.26
C CYS A 76 -25.24 26.31 0.09
N TRP A 77 -25.89 27.45 -0.15
CA TRP A 77 -26.86 27.56 -1.25
C TRP A 77 -26.25 27.29 -2.64
N MET A 78 -25.09 27.87 -2.97
CA MET A 78 -24.40 27.62 -4.25
C MET A 78 -23.94 26.15 -4.39
N PRO A 79 -23.20 25.59 -3.42
CA PRO A 79 -22.86 24.17 -3.45
C PRO A 79 -24.09 23.26 -3.52
N ALA A 80 -25.18 23.60 -2.82
CA ALA A 80 -26.40 22.81 -2.81
C ALA A 80 -27.11 22.82 -4.16
N ILE A 81 -27.23 23.97 -4.83
CA ILE A 81 -27.80 24.06 -6.17
C ILE A 81 -26.95 23.26 -7.15
N MET A 82 -25.62 23.42 -7.10
CA MET A 82 -24.71 22.66 -7.96
C MET A 82 -24.77 21.16 -7.68
N MET A 83 -24.89 20.75 -6.42
CA MET A 83 -25.04 19.35 -6.01
C MET A 83 -26.37 18.77 -6.48
N VAL A 84 -27.48 19.50 -6.37
CA VAL A 84 -28.80 19.04 -6.84
C VAL A 84 -28.83 18.95 -8.36
N ALA A 85 -28.31 19.95 -9.08
CA ALA A 85 -28.20 19.93 -10.53
C ALA A 85 -27.30 18.78 -11.00
N GLY A 86 -26.13 18.61 -10.37
CA GLY A 86 -25.21 17.52 -10.63
C GLY A 86 -25.82 16.16 -10.33
N ALA A 87 -26.51 16.00 -9.20
CA ALA A 87 -27.21 14.77 -8.85
C ALA A 87 -28.33 14.46 -9.85
N ARG A 88 -29.12 15.45 -10.27
CA ARG A 88 -30.17 15.27 -11.28
C ARG A 88 -29.60 14.86 -12.63
N TRP A 89 -28.50 15.48 -13.05
CA TRP A 89 -27.79 15.12 -14.29
C TRP A 89 -27.23 13.71 -14.20
N LEU A 90 -26.53 13.37 -13.12
CA LEU A 90 -25.97 12.04 -12.88
C LEU A 90 -27.07 10.97 -12.84
N THR A 91 -28.18 11.25 -12.17
CA THR A 91 -29.31 10.32 -12.06
C THR A 91 -29.97 10.10 -13.42
N SER A 92 -30.17 11.15 -14.21
CA SER A 92 -30.73 11.05 -15.56
C SER A 92 -29.79 10.29 -16.51
N TYR A 93 -28.48 10.54 -16.39
CA TYR A 93 -27.45 9.84 -17.15
C TYR A 93 -27.40 8.35 -16.80
N VAL A 94 -27.37 8.02 -15.50
CA VAL A 94 -27.34 6.64 -15.01
C VAL A 94 -28.61 5.89 -15.39
N ILE A 95 -29.80 6.50 -15.24
CA ILE A 95 -31.07 5.86 -15.63
C ILE A 95 -31.15 5.62 -17.14
N GLY A 96 -30.67 6.57 -17.95
CA GLY A 96 -30.65 6.42 -19.41
C GLY A 96 -29.64 5.38 -19.92
N HIS A 97 -28.57 5.10 -19.18
CA HIS A 97 -27.47 4.22 -19.59
C HIS A 97 -27.29 3.02 -18.65
N GLN A 98 -28.34 2.57 -17.95
CA GLN A 98 -28.23 1.44 -17.02
C GLN A 98 -27.79 0.16 -17.73
N GLU A 99 -28.25 -0.02 -18.96
CA GLU A 99 -27.89 -1.17 -19.80
C GLU A 99 -26.41 -1.11 -20.18
N ASP A 100 -25.93 0.05 -20.64
CA ASP A 100 -24.51 0.25 -20.98
C ASP A 100 -23.60 0.08 -19.76
N ILE A 101 -23.99 0.57 -18.59
CA ILE A 101 -23.20 0.39 -17.36
C ILE A 101 -23.11 -1.09 -16.99
N LYS A 102 -24.22 -1.85 -17.10
CA LYS A 102 -24.22 -3.29 -16.85
C LYS A 102 -23.34 -4.03 -17.86
N LEU A 103 -23.41 -3.63 -19.14
CA LEU A 103 -22.54 -4.16 -20.19
C LEU A 103 -21.07 -3.87 -19.89
N TRP A 104 -20.71 -2.63 -19.53
CA TRP A 104 -19.34 -2.26 -19.19
C TRP A 104 -18.80 -3.01 -17.97
N ILE A 105 -19.62 -3.23 -16.95
CA ILE A 105 -19.21 -4.02 -15.78
C ILE A 105 -19.03 -5.50 -16.17
N SER A 106 -19.96 -6.06 -16.92
CA SER A 106 -19.88 -7.45 -17.40
C SER A 106 -18.66 -7.65 -18.30
N ASP A 107 -18.47 -6.78 -19.28
CA ASP A 107 -17.34 -6.81 -20.20
C ASP A 107 -16.01 -6.56 -19.48
N GLY A 108 -16.00 -5.66 -18.50
CA GLY A 108 -14.84 -5.43 -17.63
C GLY A 108 -14.47 -6.68 -16.83
N LEU A 109 -15.45 -7.36 -16.23
CA LEU A 109 -15.24 -8.60 -15.50
C LEU A 109 -14.81 -9.75 -16.42
N LEU A 110 -15.42 -9.88 -17.59
CA LEU A 110 -15.04 -10.86 -18.61
C LEU A 110 -13.61 -10.61 -19.09
N THR A 111 -13.25 -9.36 -19.35
CA THR A 111 -11.90 -8.95 -19.77
C THR A 111 -10.89 -9.27 -18.67
N MET A 112 -11.20 -8.95 -17.41
CA MET A 112 -10.32 -9.24 -16.28
C MET A 112 -10.13 -10.76 -16.09
N ARG A 113 -11.22 -11.55 -16.19
CA ARG A 113 -11.16 -13.01 -16.13
C ARG A 113 -10.30 -13.57 -17.26
N ASN A 114 -10.54 -13.12 -18.49
CA ASN A 114 -9.80 -13.57 -19.66
C ASN A 114 -8.32 -13.19 -19.57
N TYR A 115 -8.02 -12.00 -19.04
CA TYR A 115 -6.66 -11.55 -18.78
C TYR A 115 -5.93 -12.48 -17.80
N ILE A 116 -6.54 -12.78 -16.65
CA ILE A 116 -5.95 -13.68 -15.65
C ILE A 116 -5.80 -15.11 -16.23
N LEU A 117 -6.81 -15.60 -16.96
CA LEU A 117 -6.77 -16.93 -17.56
C LEU A 117 -5.65 -17.08 -18.59
N HIS A 118 -5.52 -16.13 -19.52
CA HIS A 118 -4.56 -16.25 -20.62
C HIS A 118 -3.14 -15.82 -20.25
N TYR A 119 -2.97 -14.81 -19.40
CA TYR A 119 -1.64 -14.25 -19.10
C TYR A 119 -1.02 -14.77 -17.81
N ILE A 120 -1.78 -15.41 -16.92
CA ILE A 120 -1.25 -15.92 -15.64
C ILE A 120 -1.48 -17.43 -15.53
N LEU A 121 -2.73 -17.89 -15.63
CA LEU A 121 -3.06 -19.30 -15.44
C LEU A 121 -2.57 -20.20 -16.57
N ALA A 122 -2.75 -19.81 -17.84
CA ALA A 122 -2.31 -20.61 -18.97
C ALA A 122 -0.78 -20.80 -18.97
N PRO A 123 0.05 -19.75 -18.78
CA PRO A 123 1.49 -19.94 -18.63
C PRO A 123 1.83 -20.83 -17.44
N LEU A 124 1.25 -20.58 -16.26
CA LEU A 124 1.51 -21.42 -15.08
C LEU A 124 1.16 -22.89 -15.30
N ARG A 125 0.06 -23.18 -16.00
CA ARG A 125 -0.34 -24.54 -16.35
C ARG A 125 0.65 -25.20 -17.30
N SER A 126 1.06 -24.50 -18.37
CA SER A 126 2.07 -25.01 -19.31
C SER A 126 3.42 -25.23 -18.63
N GLY A 127 3.86 -24.31 -17.77
CA GLY A 127 5.07 -24.47 -16.96
C GLY A 127 4.99 -25.65 -16.00
N TYR A 128 3.84 -25.81 -15.32
CA TYR A 128 3.60 -26.94 -14.43
C TYR A 128 3.63 -28.28 -15.18
N GLU A 129 2.97 -28.38 -16.34
CA GLU A 129 3.00 -29.59 -17.17
C GLU A 129 4.42 -29.91 -17.67
N THR A 130 5.20 -28.91 -18.05
CA THR A 130 6.60 -29.10 -18.48
C THR A 130 7.50 -29.60 -17.36
N ILE A 131 7.38 -29.05 -16.15
CA ILE A 131 8.18 -29.47 -14.97
C ILE A 131 7.72 -30.82 -14.43
N ARG A 132 6.40 -31.07 -14.36
CA ARG A 132 5.84 -32.27 -13.74
C ARG A 132 5.89 -33.50 -14.63
N TYR A 133 5.65 -33.35 -15.93
CA TYR A 133 5.50 -34.49 -16.83
C TYR A 133 6.64 -34.65 -17.83
N GLY A 134 7.61 -33.72 -17.91
CA GLY A 134 8.77 -33.85 -18.81
C GLY A 134 8.42 -34.43 -20.19
N LYS A 135 7.26 -34.00 -20.74
CA LYS A 135 6.35 -34.81 -21.58
C LYS A 135 7.12 -35.69 -22.59
N HIS A 136 7.14 -37.00 -22.28
CA HIS A 136 7.62 -38.17 -23.04
C HIS A 136 6.80 -38.47 -24.32
N THR A 137 6.19 -37.47 -24.95
CA THR A 137 5.17 -37.73 -25.98
C THR A 137 5.75 -38.06 -27.36
N TYR A 138 7.07 -37.94 -27.58
CA TYR A 138 7.70 -38.25 -28.87
C TYR A 138 8.70 -39.42 -28.87
N SER A 139 9.04 -40.05 -27.73
CA SER A 139 9.98 -41.19 -27.77
C SER A 139 9.35 -42.47 -28.33
N VAL A 140 8.02 -42.59 -28.32
CA VAL A 140 7.33 -43.80 -28.82
C VAL A 140 7.46 -43.94 -30.35
N MET A 141 7.55 -42.83 -31.09
CA MET A 141 7.68 -42.87 -32.55
C MET A 141 9.15 -43.06 -32.98
N SER A 142 10.11 -42.56 -32.20
CA SER A 142 11.53 -42.81 -32.47
C SER A 142 11.93 -44.25 -32.18
N ASP A 143 11.43 -44.83 -31.08
CA ASP A 143 11.84 -46.17 -30.64
C ASP A 143 11.25 -47.27 -31.56
N ALA A 144 10.00 -47.09 -32.02
CA ALA A 144 9.38 -47.98 -32.99
C ALA A 144 10.01 -47.88 -34.40
N SER A 145 10.39 -46.67 -34.83
CA SER A 145 11.12 -46.47 -36.10
C SER A 145 12.51 -47.08 -36.04
N LEU A 146 13.23 -46.91 -34.94
CA LEU A 146 14.59 -47.43 -34.79
C LEU A 146 14.61 -48.97 -34.75
N ALA A 147 13.62 -49.59 -34.10
CA ALA A 147 13.46 -51.04 -34.10
C ALA A 147 13.15 -51.59 -35.51
N SER A 148 12.32 -50.89 -36.28
CA SER A 148 12.02 -51.25 -37.68
C SER A 148 13.25 -51.15 -38.58
N ASP A 149 14.09 -50.13 -38.36
CA ASP A 149 15.31 -49.91 -39.15
C ASP A 149 16.40 -50.94 -38.81
N VAL A 150 16.53 -51.35 -37.55
CA VAL A 150 17.42 -52.44 -37.10
C VAL A 150 16.99 -53.79 -37.69
N HIS A 151 15.68 -54.07 -37.69
CA HIS A 151 15.15 -55.28 -38.27
C HIS A 151 15.39 -55.35 -39.79
N SER A 152 15.25 -54.22 -40.48
CA SER A 152 15.55 -54.12 -41.91
C SER A 152 17.05 -54.32 -42.21
N LEU A 153 17.93 -53.85 -41.34
CA LEU A 153 19.38 -54.06 -41.46
C LEU A 153 19.75 -55.55 -41.30
N GLU A 154 19.11 -56.25 -40.37
CA GLU A 154 19.32 -57.68 -40.14
C GLU A 154 18.95 -58.52 -41.37
N GLU A 155 17.79 -58.27 -41.97
CA GLU A 155 17.34 -58.97 -43.19
C GLU A 155 18.27 -58.68 -44.38
N MET A 156 18.79 -57.46 -44.49
CA MET A 156 19.70 -57.07 -45.58
C MET A 156 21.08 -57.74 -45.45
N VAL A 157 21.60 -57.88 -44.22
CA VAL A 157 22.86 -58.59 -43.93
C VAL A 157 22.72 -60.09 -44.16
N VAL A 158 21.58 -60.68 -43.78
CA VAL A 158 21.28 -62.10 -44.07
C VAL A 158 21.14 -62.34 -45.57
N GLY A 159 20.54 -61.40 -46.31
CA GLY A 159 20.47 -61.43 -47.77
C GLY A 159 21.84 -61.36 -48.45
N PHE A 160 22.74 -60.53 -47.91
CA PHE A 160 24.13 -60.42 -48.37
C PHE A 160 24.90 -61.74 -48.10
N ALA A 161 24.81 -62.29 -46.89
CA ALA A 161 25.44 -63.57 -46.53
C ALA A 161 24.98 -64.75 -47.41
N LYS A 162 23.69 -64.79 -47.78
CA LYS A 162 23.13 -65.81 -48.69
C LYS A 162 23.63 -65.69 -50.12
N ARG A 163 23.91 -64.47 -50.60
CA ARG A 163 24.37 -64.22 -51.98
C ARG A 163 25.84 -64.51 -52.20
N PHE A 164 26.67 -64.28 -51.19
CA PHE A 164 28.13 -64.48 -51.27
C PHE A 164 28.60 -65.81 -50.67
N GLY A 165 27.73 -66.53 -49.96
CA GLY A 165 27.78 -67.96 -49.69
C GLY A 165 29.08 -68.50 -49.09
N THR A 166 29.12 -68.68 -47.77
CA THR A 166 29.86 -69.78 -47.08
C THR A 166 29.72 -69.77 -45.55
N VAL A 167 28.56 -69.39 -44.97
CA VAL A 167 28.34 -69.61 -43.53
C VAL A 167 26.87 -69.94 -43.24
N ASP A 168 26.66 -70.92 -42.37
CA ASP A 168 25.37 -71.41 -41.89
C ASP A 168 24.53 -70.27 -41.27
N PRO A 169 23.33 -69.96 -41.80
CA PRO A 169 22.58 -68.72 -41.53
C PRO A 169 22.19 -68.51 -40.06
N ASP A 170 22.04 -69.57 -39.27
CA ASP A 170 21.65 -69.46 -37.86
C ASP A 170 22.82 -69.02 -36.95
N SER A 171 24.06 -69.31 -37.34
CA SER A 171 25.26 -68.92 -36.58
C SER A 171 25.60 -67.43 -36.75
N VAL A 172 25.29 -66.85 -37.92
CA VAL A 172 25.49 -65.42 -38.24
C VAL A 172 24.46 -64.55 -37.52
N ARG A 173 23.22 -65.02 -37.42
CA ARG A 173 22.13 -64.28 -36.75
C ARG A 173 22.41 -64.03 -35.26
N SER A 174 23.01 -65.00 -34.56
CA SER A 174 23.38 -64.83 -33.15
C SER A 174 24.60 -63.90 -32.92
N ARG A 175 25.56 -63.89 -33.85
CA ARG A 175 26.79 -63.06 -33.75
C ARG A 175 26.56 -61.60 -34.17
N VAL A 176 25.67 -61.36 -35.14
CA VAL A 176 25.25 -60.02 -35.58
C VAL A 176 24.37 -59.33 -34.53
N ALA A 177 23.55 -60.08 -33.79
CA ALA A 177 22.79 -59.56 -32.65
C ALA A 177 23.68 -59.00 -31.52
N HIS A 178 24.95 -59.42 -31.47
CA HIS A 178 25.97 -58.94 -30.51
C HIS A 178 26.98 -57.96 -31.11
N GLY A 179 26.82 -57.58 -32.39
CA GLY A 179 27.59 -56.49 -33.03
C GLY A 179 28.96 -56.84 -33.58
N ASP A 180 29.32 -58.12 -33.76
CA ASP A 180 30.61 -58.52 -34.36
C ASP A 180 30.45 -58.90 -35.85
N LEU A 181 31.06 -58.12 -36.73
CA LEU A 181 30.98 -58.19 -38.20
C LEU A 181 32.31 -58.59 -38.88
N SER A 182 33.25 -59.11 -38.11
CA SER A 182 34.65 -59.33 -38.54
C SER A 182 34.79 -60.22 -39.79
N ASP A 183 33.97 -61.26 -39.95
CA ASP A 183 34.03 -62.17 -41.11
C ASP A 183 33.55 -61.50 -42.42
N VAL A 184 32.66 -60.51 -42.34
CA VAL A 184 32.13 -59.77 -43.50
C VAL A 184 33.14 -58.72 -43.96
N MET A 185 33.90 -58.13 -43.03
CA MET A 185 34.95 -57.15 -43.33
C MET A 185 36.14 -57.73 -44.09
N GLN A 186 36.46 -59.01 -43.90
CA GLN A 186 37.57 -59.66 -44.60
C GLN A 186 37.25 -59.94 -46.08
N VAL A 187 36.00 -60.27 -46.38
CA VAL A 187 35.50 -60.45 -47.77
C VAL A 187 35.37 -59.08 -48.47
N TYR A 188 34.91 -58.06 -47.75
CA TYR A 188 34.83 -56.68 -48.25
C TYR A 188 36.22 -56.10 -48.63
N ALA A 189 37.26 -56.39 -47.84
CA ALA A 189 38.61 -55.91 -48.12
C ALA A 189 39.24 -56.53 -49.38
N ASN A 190 38.89 -57.77 -49.72
CA ASN A 190 39.38 -58.45 -50.91
C ASN A 190 38.73 -57.95 -52.21
N GLU A 191 37.48 -57.49 -52.18
CA GLU A 191 36.81 -56.92 -53.36
C GLU A 191 37.16 -55.44 -53.62
N MET A 192 37.67 -54.71 -52.63
CA MET A 192 38.05 -53.30 -52.77
C MET A 192 39.32 -53.08 -53.65
N GLN A 193 39.98 -54.15 -54.11
CA GLN A 193 41.20 -54.08 -54.92
C GLN A 193 40.97 -53.85 -56.44
N GLN A 194 39.72 -53.85 -56.94
CA GLN A 194 39.43 -53.56 -58.35
C GLN A 194 38.36 -52.46 -58.55
N PRO A 195 38.75 -51.17 -58.58
CA PRO A 195 37.81 -50.07 -58.45
C PRO A 195 37.00 -49.73 -59.72
N PHE A 196 37.35 -50.25 -60.90
CA PHE A 196 36.70 -49.84 -62.16
C PHE A 196 35.71 -50.85 -62.77
N ARG A 197 35.53 -52.04 -62.16
CA ARG A 197 34.50 -53.00 -62.59
C ARG A 197 33.29 -53.09 -61.63
N ASN A 198 33.43 -52.73 -60.35
CA ASN A 198 32.35 -52.79 -59.35
C ASN A 198 31.45 -51.54 -59.27
N VAL A 199 31.79 -50.43 -59.94
CA VAL A 199 30.88 -49.26 -60.02
C VAL A 199 29.59 -49.59 -60.80
N LEU A 200 29.65 -50.58 -61.70
CA LEU A 200 28.54 -50.99 -62.56
C LEU A 200 27.67 -52.13 -61.98
N PHE A 201 28.10 -52.75 -60.87
CA PHE A 201 27.34 -53.82 -60.21
C PHE A 201 27.29 -53.59 -58.68
N GLY A 202 26.34 -52.77 -58.21
CA GLY A 202 25.74 -52.90 -56.86
C GLY A 202 26.25 -51.99 -55.75
N ASP A 203 27.53 -52.07 -55.39
CA ASP A 203 27.96 -51.71 -54.03
C ASP A 203 28.17 -50.20 -53.78
N LEU A 204 28.56 -49.42 -54.79
CA LEU A 204 28.76 -47.98 -54.62
C LEU A 204 27.44 -47.22 -54.44
N VAL A 205 26.40 -47.66 -55.16
CA VAL A 205 25.04 -47.12 -55.03
C VAL A 205 24.46 -47.48 -53.66
N GLN A 206 24.75 -48.68 -53.16
CA GLN A 206 24.35 -49.11 -51.82
C GLN A 206 25.09 -48.33 -50.72
N ALA A 207 26.40 -48.08 -50.85
CA ALA A 207 27.16 -47.24 -49.93
C ALA A 207 26.65 -45.78 -49.91
N MET A 208 26.31 -45.23 -51.08
CA MET A 208 25.71 -43.90 -51.18
C MET A 208 24.31 -43.85 -50.54
N LEU A 209 23.49 -44.90 -50.73
CA LEU A 209 22.19 -45.05 -50.07
C LEU A 209 22.32 -45.12 -48.55
N ILE A 210 23.30 -45.87 -48.03
CA ILE A 210 23.62 -45.95 -46.60
C ILE A 210 24.02 -44.56 -46.08
N GLN A 211 24.81 -43.80 -46.83
CA GLN A 211 25.24 -42.46 -46.43
C GLN A 211 24.07 -41.47 -46.38
N VAL A 212 23.15 -41.54 -47.34
CA VAL A 212 21.92 -40.74 -47.33
C VAL A 212 21.03 -41.10 -46.14
N GLN A 213 20.91 -42.39 -45.81
CA GLN A 213 20.16 -42.85 -44.64
C GLN A 213 20.83 -42.41 -43.33
N LYS A 214 22.17 -42.45 -43.25
CA LYS A 214 22.91 -41.96 -42.09
C LYS A 214 22.72 -40.46 -41.87
N VAL A 215 22.82 -39.66 -42.94
CA VAL A 215 22.55 -38.21 -42.86
C VAL A 215 21.11 -37.95 -42.42
N LYS A 216 20.13 -38.73 -42.90
CA LYS A 216 18.74 -38.61 -42.43
C LYS A 216 18.60 -38.89 -40.93
N VAL A 217 19.27 -39.92 -40.42
CA VAL A 217 19.30 -40.26 -38.99
C VAL A 217 19.97 -39.16 -38.17
N ASP A 218 21.12 -38.64 -38.63
CA ASP A 218 21.86 -37.59 -37.93
C ASP A 218 21.10 -36.26 -37.90
N VAL A 219 20.40 -35.92 -39.00
CA VAL A 219 19.46 -34.80 -39.04
C VAL A 219 18.30 -35.04 -38.07
N GLY A 220 17.74 -36.24 -38.00
CA GLY A 220 16.68 -36.59 -37.04
C GLY A 220 17.12 -36.42 -35.58
N GLN A 221 18.33 -36.86 -35.23
CA GLN A 221 18.90 -36.67 -33.90
C GLN A 221 19.18 -35.19 -33.60
N THR A 222 19.68 -34.44 -34.58
CA THR A 222 19.92 -33.00 -34.43
C THR A 222 18.61 -32.23 -34.26
N MET A 223 17.56 -32.62 -34.98
CA MET A 223 16.21 -32.06 -34.84
C MET A 223 15.63 -32.37 -33.45
N ALA A 224 15.84 -33.57 -32.93
CA ALA A 224 15.45 -33.92 -31.55
C ALA A 224 16.23 -33.11 -30.50
N ALA A 225 17.52 -32.87 -30.73
CA ALA A 225 18.34 -32.01 -29.87
C ALA A 225 17.89 -30.54 -29.92
N LEU A 226 17.51 -30.04 -31.11
CA LEU A 226 16.95 -28.70 -31.31
C LEU A 226 15.62 -28.53 -30.57
N ASP A 227 14.74 -29.52 -30.66
CA ASP A 227 13.45 -29.49 -29.95
C ASP A 227 13.67 -29.41 -28.43
N LYS A 228 14.66 -30.16 -27.91
CA LYS A 228 15.07 -30.08 -26.50
C LYS A 228 15.60 -28.70 -26.11
N LEU A 229 16.35 -28.02 -26.98
CA LEU A 229 16.86 -26.68 -26.73
C LEU A 229 15.74 -25.63 -26.75
N LEU A 230 14.85 -25.66 -27.75
CA LEU A 230 13.69 -24.77 -27.81
C LEU A 230 12.79 -24.94 -26.59
N ARG A 231 12.63 -26.18 -26.12
CA ARG A 231 11.89 -26.52 -24.91
C ARG A 231 12.54 -26.02 -23.62
N SER A 232 13.87 -26.03 -23.54
CA SER A 232 14.58 -25.43 -22.40
C SER A 232 14.41 -23.90 -22.34
N ASN A 233 14.16 -23.26 -23.49
CA ASN A 233 13.87 -21.83 -23.58
C ASN A 233 12.39 -21.48 -23.38
N GLU A 234 11.49 -22.45 -23.53
CA GLU A 234 10.04 -22.27 -23.30
C GLU A 234 9.76 -21.73 -21.89
N LEU A 235 10.46 -22.22 -20.87
CA LEU A 235 10.34 -21.72 -19.50
C LEU A 235 10.76 -20.26 -19.37
N ASN A 236 11.80 -19.83 -20.10
CA ASN A 236 12.21 -18.42 -20.11
C ASN A 236 11.18 -17.54 -20.80
N PHE A 237 10.59 -18.00 -21.91
CA PHE A 237 9.49 -17.31 -22.58
C PHE A 237 8.23 -17.22 -21.71
N LEU A 238 7.95 -18.28 -20.93
CA LEU A 238 6.86 -18.33 -19.97
C LEU A 238 7.00 -17.27 -18.88
N LEU A 239 8.19 -17.17 -18.29
CA LEU A 239 8.50 -16.20 -17.24
C LEU A 239 8.47 -14.77 -17.81
N LEU A 240 9.04 -14.56 -19.00
CA LEU A 240 9.07 -13.26 -19.66
C LEU A 240 7.65 -12.72 -19.94
N SER A 241 6.69 -13.60 -20.26
CA SER A 241 5.29 -13.22 -20.48
C SER A 241 4.50 -13.01 -19.17
N THR A 242 4.77 -13.80 -18.13
CA THR A 242 3.99 -13.79 -16.88
C THR A 242 4.35 -12.61 -15.95
N VAL A 243 5.62 -12.18 -15.94
CA VAL A 243 6.10 -11.11 -15.05
C VAL A 243 5.42 -9.76 -15.32
N PRO A 244 5.32 -9.25 -16.55
CA PRO A 244 4.60 -8.01 -16.82
C PRO A 244 3.12 -8.08 -16.43
N ALA A 245 2.48 -9.23 -16.62
CA ALA A 245 1.06 -9.42 -16.30
C ALA A 245 0.79 -9.37 -14.79
N THR A 246 1.62 -10.04 -14.00
CA THR A 246 1.54 -10.02 -12.53
C THR A 246 1.85 -8.63 -11.96
N PHE A 247 2.86 -7.95 -12.50
CA PHE A 247 3.19 -6.57 -12.13
C PHE A 247 2.04 -5.61 -12.43
N SER A 248 1.39 -5.73 -13.59
CA SER A 248 0.25 -4.91 -13.99
C SER A 248 -0.92 -5.03 -12.99
N ILE A 249 -1.27 -6.25 -12.57
CA ILE A 249 -2.34 -6.47 -11.58
C ILE A 249 -1.98 -5.86 -10.23
N TYR A 250 -0.75 -6.06 -9.76
CA TYR A 250 -0.30 -5.47 -8.49
C TYR A 250 -0.36 -3.94 -8.54
N ALA A 251 0.11 -3.34 -9.63
CA ALA A 251 0.06 -1.90 -9.84
C ALA A 251 -1.40 -1.39 -9.87
N ALA A 252 -2.30 -2.08 -10.56
CA ALA A 252 -3.72 -1.72 -10.62
C ALA A 252 -4.39 -1.77 -9.23
N ILE A 253 -4.14 -2.82 -8.44
CA ILE A 253 -4.67 -2.95 -7.08
C ILE A 253 -4.13 -1.83 -6.18
N LYS A 254 -2.83 -1.55 -6.23
CA LYS A 254 -2.19 -0.49 -5.44
C LYS A 254 -2.72 0.89 -5.82
N TRP A 255 -2.88 1.15 -7.12
CA TRP A 255 -3.45 2.39 -7.63
C TRP A 255 -4.90 2.57 -7.18
N LEU A 256 -5.73 1.54 -7.32
CA LEU A 256 -7.13 1.57 -6.89
C LEU A 256 -7.26 1.79 -5.39
N SER A 257 -6.48 1.07 -4.58
CA SER A 257 -6.44 1.25 -3.12
C SER A 257 -6.03 2.67 -2.73
N ALA A 258 -4.99 3.22 -3.38
CA ALA A 258 -4.54 4.59 -3.13
C ALA A 258 -5.60 5.63 -3.50
N ARG A 259 -6.32 5.43 -4.61
CA ARG A 259 -7.42 6.31 -5.04
C ARG A 259 -8.59 6.27 -4.05
N VAL A 260 -9.08 5.09 -3.70
CA VAL A 260 -10.18 4.94 -2.71
C VAL A 260 -9.79 5.58 -1.37
N SER A 261 -8.54 5.41 -0.97
CA SER A 261 -8.05 5.97 0.27
C SER A 261 -7.87 7.50 0.23
N TRP A 262 -7.47 8.06 -0.90
CA TRP A 262 -7.40 9.51 -1.09
C TRP A 262 -8.79 10.17 -0.99
N TRP A 263 -9.81 9.55 -1.59
CA TRP A 263 -11.20 10.04 -1.52
C TRP A 263 -11.76 10.05 -0.09
N THR A 264 -11.46 9.00 0.67
CA THR A 264 -11.95 8.86 2.05
C THR A 264 -11.15 9.68 3.07
N SER A 265 -9.88 9.97 2.80
CA SER A 265 -8.96 10.52 3.80
C SER A 265 -8.76 12.05 3.76
N GLY A 266 -9.45 12.78 2.87
CA GLY A 266 -9.36 14.24 2.78
C GLY A 266 -9.65 14.97 4.11
N ASN A 267 -10.62 14.47 4.88
CA ASN A 267 -11.02 15.06 6.16
C ASN A 267 -9.93 14.95 7.25
N ASN A 268 -9.16 13.85 7.25
CA ASN A 268 -8.12 13.61 8.25
C ASN A 268 -6.91 14.53 8.07
N ARG A 269 -6.58 14.88 6.81
CA ARG A 269 -5.44 15.77 6.50
C ARG A 269 -5.63 17.17 7.08
N HIS A 270 -6.81 17.76 6.88
CA HIS A 270 -7.14 19.07 7.42
C HIS A 270 -7.16 19.05 8.96
N THR A 271 -7.68 17.95 9.55
CA THR A 271 -7.74 17.76 11.00
C THR A 271 -6.34 17.75 11.62
N VAL A 272 -5.41 16.95 11.07
CA VAL A 272 -4.02 16.89 11.56
C VAL A 272 -3.30 18.22 11.40
N ALA A 273 -3.45 18.86 10.24
CA ALA A 273 -2.83 20.17 10.00
C ALA A 273 -3.32 21.21 11.02
N SER A 274 -4.63 21.23 11.29
CA SER A 274 -5.22 22.11 12.30
C SER A 274 -4.67 21.83 13.70
N ILE A 275 -4.59 20.55 14.09
CA ILE A 275 -4.00 20.13 15.37
C ILE A 275 -2.55 20.62 15.51
N ARG A 276 -1.73 20.45 14.46
CA ARG A 276 -0.32 20.87 14.46
C ARG A 276 -0.17 22.38 14.65
N VAL A 277 -0.99 23.17 13.95
CA VAL A 277 -0.98 24.64 14.08
C VAL A 277 -1.37 25.06 15.50
N ILE A 278 -2.40 24.45 16.07
CA ILE A 278 -2.88 24.80 17.42
C ILE A 278 -1.85 24.42 18.48
N VAL A 279 -1.25 23.23 18.40
CA VAL A 279 -0.19 22.81 19.34
C VAL A 279 1.04 23.71 19.22
N ARG A 280 1.39 24.15 18.01
CA ARG A 280 2.45 25.16 17.79
C ARG A 280 2.10 26.51 18.44
N ASP A 281 0.84 26.95 18.35
CA ASP A 281 0.43 28.22 18.96
C ASP A 281 0.39 28.14 20.49
N ILE A 282 0.01 26.99 21.06
CA ILE A 282 0.13 26.71 22.50
C ILE A 282 1.61 26.74 22.91
N ASP A 283 2.49 26.06 22.18
CA ASP A 283 3.93 26.05 22.46
C ASP A 283 4.53 27.47 22.41
N ARG A 284 4.17 28.26 21.39
CA ARG A 284 4.59 29.67 21.30
C ARG A 284 4.08 30.51 22.46
N LEU A 285 2.82 30.37 22.85
CA LEU A 285 2.24 31.09 23.98
C LEU A 285 3.00 30.76 25.27
N LEU A 286 3.24 29.48 25.54
CA LEU A 286 3.97 29.03 26.72
C LEU A 286 5.43 29.48 26.71
N ASN A 287 6.08 29.53 25.55
CA ASN A 287 7.47 29.99 25.42
C ASN A 287 7.60 31.51 25.56
N THR A 288 6.62 32.29 25.07
CA THR A 288 6.60 33.76 25.26
C THR A 288 6.46 34.11 26.73
N GLU A 289 5.52 33.49 27.44
CA GLU A 289 5.30 33.72 28.89
C GLU A 289 6.51 33.33 29.75
N CYS A 290 7.23 32.28 29.34
CA CYS A 290 8.44 31.82 30.00
C CYS A 290 9.66 32.72 29.78
N LYS A 291 9.69 33.49 28.67
CA LYS A 291 10.80 34.41 28.35
C LYS A 291 10.64 35.77 29.02
N GLU A 292 9.41 36.23 29.19
CA GLU A 292 9.11 37.55 29.78
C GLU A 292 9.25 37.58 31.31
N ASN A 293 9.27 36.44 31.99
CA ASN A 293 9.33 36.35 33.44
C ASN A 293 10.40 35.34 33.86
N GLU A 294 11.46 35.80 34.54
CA GLU A 294 12.56 34.95 35.03
C GLU A 294 12.03 33.77 35.87
N GLU A 295 12.22 32.55 35.34
CA GLU A 295 12.18 31.18 35.89
C GLU A 295 11.11 30.72 36.92
N HIS A 296 10.36 31.56 37.62
CA HIS A 296 9.56 31.14 38.80
C HIS A 296 8.17 31.79 38.93
N LYS A 297 7.39 31.89 37.84
CA LYS A 297 5.92 32.06 37.98
C LYS A 297 5.22 30.70 37.98
N THR A 298 4.55 30.38 39.08
CA THR A 298 3.65 29.23 39.23
C THR A 298 2.38 29.38 38.39
N HIS A 299 2.00 30.60 38.00
CA HIS A 299 0.74 30.88 37.32
C HIS A 299 0.93 31.73 36.04
N LEU A 300 0.17 31.38 34.99
CA LEU A 300 0.09 32.17 33.76
C LEU A 300 -0.58 33.53 34.02
N SER A 301 -0.24 34.54 33.22
CA SER A 301 -1.05 35.76 33.11
C SER A 301 -2.51 35.41 32.82
N SER A 302 -3.47 36.13 33.41
CA SER A 302 -4.91 35.86 33.26
C SER A 302 -5.36 35.89 31.79
N VAL A 303 -4.77 36.78 30.99
CA VAL A 303 -5.01 36.88 29.54
C VAL A 303 -4.48 35.64 28.82
N SER A 304 -3.26 35.21 29.15
CA SER A 304 -2.60 34.06 28.54
C SER A 304 -3.26 32.75 28.96
N GLN A 305 -3.75 32.66 30.19
CA GLN A 305 -4.60 31.57 30.67
C GLN A 305 -5.93 31.51 29.92
N GLY A 306 -6.58 32.65 29.65
CA GLY A 306 -7.79 32.71 28.82
C GLY A 306 -7.54 32.25 27.38
N ASN A 307 -6.43 32.68 26.78
CA ASN A 307 -6.00 32.24 25.45
C ASN A 307 -5.71 30.73 25.42
N LEU A 308 -5.04 30.20 26.46
CA LEU A 308 -4.76 28.78 26.59
C LEU A 308 -6.04 27.95 26.63
N ILE A 309 -7.05 28.36 27.40
CA ILE A 309 -8.36 27.69 27.47
C ILE A 309 -9.06 27.71 26.10
N CYS A 310 -8.99 28.82 25.38
CA CYS A 310 -9.56 28.93 24.04
C CYS A 310 -8.87 27.98 23.04
N LEU A 311 -7.54 27.98 23.03
CA LEU A 311 -6.73 27.12 22.15
C LEU A 311 -6.93 25.64 22.47
N THR A 312 -6.98 25.26 23.74
CA THR A 312 -7.20 23.88 24.18
C THR A 312 -8.62 23.40 23.86
N ASN A 313 -9.65 24.25 24.02
CA ASN A 313 -11.00 23.92 23.57
C ASN A 313 -11.09 23.72 22.04
N TYR A 314 -10.41 24.57 21.28
CA TYR A 314 -10.34 24.42 19.82
C TYR A 314 -9.56 23.16 19.42
N LEU A 315 -8.50 22.83 20.16
CA LEU A 315 -7.75 21.59 20.00
C LEU A 315 -8.66 20.37 20.26
N ARG A 316 -9.44 20.36 21.35
CA ARG A 316 -10.41 19.30 21.67
C ARG A 316 -11.41 19.08 20.55
N TYR A 317 -11.92 20.14 19.92
CA TYR A 317 -12.82 20.02 18.78
C TYR A 317 -12.20 19.21 17.63
N HIS A 318 -10.94 19.51 17.27
CA HIS A 318 -10.24 18.80 16.19
C HIS A 318 -9.81 17.39 16.57
N THR A 319 -9.51 17.12 17.85
CA THR A 319 -9.15 15.77 18.31
C THR A 319 -10.27 14.74 18.15
N ARG A 320 -11.54 15.18 18.05
CA ARG A 320 -12.67 14.27 17.78
C ARG A 320 -12.53 13.54 16.44
N GLY A 321 -11.79 14.12 15.49
CA GLY A 321 -11.49 13.48 14.20
C GLY A 321 -10.35 12.46 14.25
N LEU A 322 -9.67 12.29 15.39
CA LEU A 322 -8.61 11.29 15.54
C LEU A 322 -9.19 9.89 15.80
N PRO A 323 -8.53 8.83 15.29
CA PRO A 323 -8.95 7.45 15.52
C PRO A 323 -8.82 7.09 17.02
N ASN A 324 -9.81 6.35 17.53
CA ASN A 324 -9.84 5.86 18.91
C ASN A 324 -9.97 4.33 18.99
N LEU A 325 -9.29 3.61 18.09
CA LEU A 325 -9.33 2.16 18.07
C LEU A 325 -8.32 1.57 19.06
N ALA A 326 -8.65 0.39 19.58
CA ALA A 326 -7.77 -0.40 20.44
C ALA A 326 -6.57 -1.00 19.67
N SER A 327 -6.70 -1.15 18.34
CA SER A 327 -5.61 -1.57 17.46
C SER A 327 -4.83 -0.36 16.91
N PRO A 328 -3.54 -0.51 16.59
CA PRO A 328 -2.77 0.52 15.89
C PRO A 328 -3.48 0.95 14.60
N GLY A 329 -3.84 2.23 14.54
CA GLY A 329 -4.54 2.81 13.39
C GLY A 329 -3.57 3.22 12.28
N ARG A 330 -4.14 3.61 11.14
CA ARG A 330 -3.41 4.32 10.08
C ARG A 330 -4.03 5.69 9.88
N LEU A 331 -3.19 6.70 9.86
CA LEU A 331 -3.62 8.09 9.65
C LEU A 331 -2.92 8.62 8.41
N SER A 332 -3.70 9.12 7.44
CA SER A 332 -3.15 9.72 6.22
C SER A 332 -2.67 11.12 6.53
N ILE A 333 -1.41 11.36 6.24
CA ILE A 333 -0.78 12.67 6.25
C ILE A 333 -0.36 12.97 4.80
N GLY A 334 -0.22 14.24 4.44
CA GLY A 334 -0.07 14.68 3.03
C GLY A 334 0.91 13.85 2.18
N SER A 335 2.02 13.39 2.76
CA SER A 335 3.05 12.59 2.10
C SER A 335 2.95 11.06 2.30
N GLY A 336 2.02 10.52 3.09
CA GLY A 336 1.95 9.07 3.34
C GLY A 336 1.02 8.62 4.47
N TRP A 337 1.26 7.41 4.97
CA TRP A 337 0.54 6.80 6.09
C TRP A 337 1.43 6.73 7.31
N ILE A 338 0.92 7.17 8.46
CA ILE A 338 1.60 7.00 9.74
C ILE A 338 0.79 6.04 10.61
N HIS A 339 1.49 5.09 11.23
CA HIS A 339 0.92 4.21 12.24
C HIS A 339 0.67 4.99 13.53
N THR A 340 -0.56 4.94 14.03
CA THR A 340 -0.94 5.59 15.28
C THR A 340 -0.94 4.59 16.42
N LEU A 341 -0.74 5.11 17.62
CA LEU A 341 -0.83 4.35 18.87
C LEU A 341 -2.27 3.87 19.11
N PRO A 342 -2.47 2.78 19.86
CA PRO A 342 -3.80 2.41 20.34
C PRO A 342 -4.36 3.53 21.23
N TYR A 343 -5.67 3.76 21.18
CA TYR A 343 -6.34 4.82 21.96
C TYR A 343 -5.76 6.24 21.79
N THR A 344 -5.18 6.54 20.63
CA THR A 344 -4.52 7.83 20.32
C THR A 344 -5.36 9.03 20.76
N ARG A 345 -6.67 9.05 20.43
CA ARG A 345 -7.57 10.15 20.83
C ARG A 345 -7.63 10.33 22.34
N ASN A 346 -7.78 9.25 23.10
CA ASN A 346 -7.92 9.33 24.56
C ASN A 346 -6.62 9.81 25.22
N MET A 347 -5.47 9.29 24.78
CA MET A 347 -4.15 9.75 25.26
C MET A 347 -3.96 11.25 24.98
N PHE A 348 -4.28 11.69 23.76
CA PHE A 348 -4.18 13.09 23.38
C PHE A 348 -5.11 13.98 24.21
N ILE A 349 -6.33 13.52 24.52
CA ILE A 349 -7.26 14.23 25.40
C ILE A 349 -6.75 14.34 26.84
N GLN A 350 -6.03 13.32 27.32
CA GLN A 350 -5.35 13.36 28.63
C GLN A 350 -4.25 14.42 28.62
N ASP A 351 -3.39 14.45 27.60
CA ASP A 351 -2.36 15.49 27.47
C ASP A 351 -2.96 16.90 27.43
N ILE A 352 -4.12 17.10 26.78
CA ILE A 352 -4.80 18.40 26.81
C ILE A 352 -5.28 18.75 28.23
N ARG A 353 -5.80 17.78 29.00
CA ARG A 353 -6.22 18.02 30.40
C ARG A 353 -5.02 18.42 31.26
N ASP A 354 -3.88 17.78 31.04
CA ASP A 354 -2.63 18.10 31.72
C ASP A 354 -2.18 19.55 31.40
N ILE A 355 -2.33 20.02 30.16
CA ILE A 355 -2.04 21.42 29.79
C ILE A 355 -3.02 22.42 30.46
N GLU A 356 -4.29 22.04 30.58
CA GLU A 356 -5.33 22.87 31.20
C GLU A 356 -5.23 22.92 32.74
N ALA A 357 -4.57 21.95 33.36
CA ALA A 357 -4.46 21.84 34.82
C ALA A 357 -3.93 23.14 35.44
N ALA A 358 -4.64 23.64 36.46
CA ALA A 358 -4.25 24.85 37.20
C ALA A 358 -3.05 24.60 38.13
N GLU A 359 -2.84 23.33 38.51
CA GLU A 359 -1.76 22.89 39.39
C GLU A 359 -0.39 22.91 38.71
N PHE A 360 -0.35 22.90 37.38
CA PHE A 360 0.90 22.78 36.63
C PHE A 360 1.54 24.14 36.36
N SER A 361 2.85 24.24 36.60
CA SER A 361 3.64 25.40 36.23
C SER A 361 3.80 25.53 34.72
N VAL A 362 4.20 26.72 34.24
CA VAL A 362 4.44 26.97 32.80
C VAL A 362 5.46 25.96 32.24
N ALA A 363 6.53 25.68 32.99
CA ALA A 363 7.56 24.71 32.60
C ALA A 363 7.01 23.27 32.52
N GLN A 364 6.16 22.87 33.46
CA GLN A 364 5.49 21.56 33.42
C GLN A 364 4.55 21.45 32.21
N LYS A 365 3.80 22.50 31.88
CA LYS A 365 2.94 22.55 30.69
C LYS A 365 3.75 22.45 29.40
N GLN A 366 4.93 23.09 29.32
CA GLN A 366 5.85 22.94 28.19
C GLN A 366 6.36 21.49 28.06
N GLN A 367 6.68 20.83 29.17
CA GLN A 367 7.10 19.43 29.15
C GLN A 367 5.99 18.49 28.64
N VAL A 368 4.73 18.77 28.96
CA VAL A 368 3.58 18.04 28.39
C VAL A 368 3.52 18.23 26.87
N VAL A 369 3.68 19.47 26.38
CA VAL A 369 3.71 19.74 24.93
C VAL A 369 4.88 19.01 24.26
N GLN A 370 6.08 19.00 24.87
CA GLN A 370 7.21 18.23 24.36
C GLN A 370 6.94 16.71 24.36
N ARG A 371 6.27 16.18 25.39
CA ARG A 371 5.81 14.78 25.44
C ARG A 371 4.87 14.48 24.28
N MET A 372 3.95 15.39 23.95
CA MET A 372 3.04 15.23 22.82
C MET A 372 3.81 15.14 21.48
N TYR A 373 4.78 16.03 21.24
CA TYR A 373 5.62 15.97 20.04
C TYR A 373 6.44 14.68 19.92
N ARG A 374 6.91 14.13 21.06
CA ARG A 374 7.66 12.85 21.08
C ARG A 374 6.76 11.63 20.86
N THR A 375 5.52 11.68 21.34
CA THR A 375 4.59 10.55 21.34
C THR A 375 3.82 10.44 20.02
N PHE A 376 3.33 11.57 19.52
CA PHE A 376 2.45 11.60 18.35
C PHE A 376 3.22 11.99 17.09
N LYS A 377 3.56 11.00 16.27
CA LYS A 377 4.28 11.16 14.98
C LYS A 377 3.56 12.06 13.95
N PHE A 378 2.31 12.44 14.20
CA PHE A 378 1.54 13.30 13.30
C PHE A 378 1.68 14.80 13.65
N LEU A 379 2.15 15.14 14.85
CA LEU A 379 2.63 16.48 15.19
C LEU A 379 3.99 16.71 14.53
#